data_AF-A0A8J2H697-F1
#
_entry.id   AF-A0A8J2H697-F1
#
_cell.length_a   1.000
_cell.length_b   1.000
_cell.length_c   1.000
_cell.angle_alpha   90.00
_cell.angle_beta   90.00
_cell.angle_gamma   90.00
#
_symmetry.space_group_name_H-M   'P 1'
#
loop_
_entity.id
_entity.type
_entity.pdbx_description
1 polymer ?
#
loop_
_entity_poly.entity_id
_entity_poly.type
_entity_poly.pdbx_seq_one_letter_code
_entity_poly.pdbx_strand_id
1 'polypeptide(L)'
;MTKKTPDEYQVEYDSRRGNEYSRFHGYTYDGIWAVALAIQHVARRIRHFRRNQTVADFKYRDPLWEKLFLEALRNTSFEGVTGPVRFYDNERKAYILLKQFQSGSEVKVGEYDGVTDTLDLHRGQPMVWRGRSPPKDRTVHVIEHSTVNITIYVTIASVASVGILLAVVFLAINIRYRNQRYLGYIPVYCFAQCMDESLYVWRNVVANGGELDLLIGDG
;
A
#
# COMPACT_ATOMS: atom_id res chain seq x y z
N MET A 1 -17.28 -36.19 -26.39
CA MET A 1 -16.38 -35.10 -25.96
C MET A 1 -15.12 -35.19 -26.81
N THR A 2 -15.02 -34.38 -27.86
CA THR A 2 -13.76 -34.26 -28.62
C THR A 2 -12.75 -33.60 -27.69
N LYS A 3 -11.80 -34.40 -27.17
CA LYS A 3 -10.71 -33.93 -26.32
C LYS A 3 -9.73 -33.13 -27.19
N LYS A 4 -10.05 -31.86 -27.44
CA LYS A 4 -9.10 -30.90 -28.01
C LYS A 4 -8.41 -30.15 -26.88
N THR A 5 -7.12 -29.92 -27.02
CA THR A 5 -6.39 -29.07 -26.07
C THR A 5 -6.71 -27.59 -26.33
N PRO A 6 -6.50 -26.68 -25.35
CA PRO A 6 -6.64 -25.25 -25.58
C PRO A 6 -5.78 -24.72 -26.74
N ASP A 7 -4.58 -25.27 -26.89
CA ASP A 7 -3.65 -24.89 -27.97
C ASP A 7 -4.16 -25.33 -29.35
N GLU A 8 -4.69 -26.54 -29.46
CA GLU A 8 -5.31 -27.03 -30.71
C GLU A 8 -6.54 -26.20 -31.10
N TYR A 9 -7.37 -25.85 -30.11
CA TYR A 9 -8.51 -24.96 -30.32
C TYR A 9 -8.06 -23.58 -30.81
N GLN A 10 -6.98 -23.03 -30.24
CA GLN A 10 -6.46 -21.73 -30.63
C GLN A 10 -6.00 -21.73 -32.10
N VAL A 11 -5.25 -22.76 -32.51
CA VAL A 11 -4.82 -22.94 -33.91
C VAL A 11 -6.03 -23.04 -34.86
N GLU A 12 -7.04 -23.83 -34.49
CA GLU A 12 -8.27 -23.95 -35.28
C GLU A 12 -9.02 -22.61 -35.38
N TYR A 13 -9.15 -21.88 -34.27
CA TYR A 13 -9.79 -20.56 -34.25
C TYR A 13 -9.04 -19.58 -35.15
N ASP A 14 -7.70 -19.51 -35.04
CA ASP A 14 -6.87 -18.62 -35.83
C ASP A 14 -6.93 -18.93 -37.33
N SER A 15 -7.07 -20.21 -37.71
CA SER A 15 -7.26 -20.60 -39.12
C SER A 15 -8.64 -20.21 -39.68
N ARG A 16 -9.67 -20.04 -38.84
CA ARG A 16 -11.06 -19.84 -39.26
C ARG A 16 -11.59 -18.42 -39.07
N ARG A 17 -10.98 -17.63 -38.19
CA ARG A 17 -11.46 -16.28 -37.83
C ARG A 17 -11.32 -15.24 -38.93
N GLY A 18 -10.56 -15.52 -39.98
CA GLY A 18 -10.23 -14.53 -41.00
C GLY A 18 -9.42 -13.38 -40.41
N ASN A 19 -9.79 -12.14 -40.70
CA ASN A 19 -9.08 -10.95 -40.21
C ASN A 19 -9.53 -10.46 -38.83
N GLU A 20 -10.66 -10.95 -38.30
CA GLU A 20 -11.22 -10.46 -37.05
C GLU A 20 -10.70 -11.28 -35.86
N TYR A 21 -10.39 -10.61 -34.76
CA TYR A 21 -10.04 -11.25 -33.49
C TYR A 21 -11.00 -10.80 -32.41
N SER A 22 -11.64 -11.73 -31.72
CA SER A 22 -12.50 -11.43 -30.58
C SER A 22 -11.99 -12.12 -29.34
N ARG A 23 -11.58 -11.34 -28.33
CA ARG A 23 -11.15 -11.86 -27.01
C ARG A 23 -12.16 -12.81 -26.36
N PHE A 24 -13.43 -12.75 -26.75
CA PHE A 24 -14.51 -13.53 -26.15
C PHE A 24 -14.76 -14.88 -26.83
N HIS A 25 -13.98 -15.26 -27.85
CA HIS A 25 -14.19 -16.50 -28.61
C HIS A 25 -14.23 -17.77 -27.72
N GLY A 26 -13.30 -17.88 -26.76
CA GLY A 26 -13.22 -19.02 -25.86
C GLY A 26 -14.41 -19.10 -24.90
N TYR A 27 -14.86 -17.96 -24.38
CA TYR A 27 -16.04 -17.89 -23.51
C TYR A 27 -17.31 -18.33 -24.24
N THR A 28 -17.48 -17.93 -25.50
CA THR A 28 -18.62 -18.36 -26.32
C THR A 28 -18.57 -19.86 -26.60
N TYR A 29 -17.39 -20.40 -26.90
CA TYR A 29 -17.20 -21.83 -27.13
C TYR A 29 -17.61 -22.66 -25.90
N ASP A 30 -17.09 -22.29 -24.72
CA ASP A 30 -17.43 -22.94 -23.47
C ASP A 30 -18.90 -22.75 -23.09
N GLY A 31 -19.49 -21.58 -23.39
CA GLY A 31 -20.91 -21.30 -23.16
C GLY A 31 -21.84 -22.23 -23.95
N ILE A 32 -21.55 -22.47 -25.23
CA ILE A 32 -22.33 -23.42 -26.05
C ILE A 32 -22.22 -24.84 -25.49
N TRP A 33 -21.03 -25.25 -25.04
CA TRP A 33 -20.84 -26.55 -24.38
C TRP A 33 -21.63 -26.67 -23.08
N ALA A 34 -21.61 -25.63 -22.25
CA ALA A 34 -22.39 -25.60 -21.00
C ALA A 34 -23.89 -25.77 -21.27
N VAL A 35 -24.42 -25.08 -22.28
CA VAL A 35 -25.83 -25.20 -22.71
C VAL A 35 -26.13 -26.62 -23.21
N ALA A 36 -25.28 -27.18 -24.07
CA ALA A 36 -25.47 -28.53 -24.61
C ALA A 36 -25.49 -29.59 -23.49
N LEU A 37 -24.57 -29.49 -22.52
CA LEU A 37 -24.51 -30.37 -21.36
C LEU A 37 -25.75 -30.21 -20.47
N ALA A 38 -26.17 -28.97 -20.20
CA ALA A 38 -27.37 -28.70 -19.42
C ALA A 38 -28.62 -29.30 -20.08
N ILE A 39 -28.79 -29.13 -21.39
CA ILE A 39 -29.88 -29.75 -22.17
C ILE A 39 -29.83 -31.27 -22.06
N GLN A 40 -28.64 -31.87 -22.19
CA GLN A 40 -28.46 -33.32 -22.04
C GLN A 40 -28.81 -33.82 -20.64
N HIS A 41 -28.50 -33.05 -19.59
CA HIS A 41 -28.89 -33.35 -18.22
C HIS A 41 -30.41 -33.28 -18.05
N VAL A 42 -31.06 -32.22 -18.55
CA VAL A 42 -32.51 -32.06 -18.51
C VAL A 42 -33.22 -33.17 -19.29
N ALA A 43 -32.74 -33.54 -20.48
CA ALA A 43 -33.31 -34.61 -21.30
C ALA A 43 -33.37 -35.97 -20.59
N ARG A 44 -32.37 -36.25 -19.75
CA ARG A 44 -32.35 -37.46 -18.90
C ARG A 44 -33.26 -37.29 -17.70
N ARG A 45 -33.24 -36.12 -17.06
CA ARG A 45 -33.97 -35.84 -15.81
C ARG A 45 -35.48 -35.76 -16.01
N ILE A 46 -35.95 -35.16 -17.11
CA ILE A 46 -37.39 -34.98 -17.39
C ILE A 46 -38.13 -36.32 -17.47
N ARG A 47 -37.50 -37.37 -18.01
CA ARG A 47 -38.11 -38.71 -18.12
C ARG A 47 -38.48 -39.33 -16.77
N HIS A 48 -37.82 -38.91 -15.68
CA HIS A 48 -38.16 -39.34 -14.33
C HIS A 48 -39.45 -38.69 -13.81
N PHE A 49 -39.71 -37.43 -14.16
CA PHE A 49 -40.89 -36.70 -13.72
C PHE A 49 -42.07 -36.89 -14.67
N ARG A 50 -41.82 -36.91 -15.99
CA ARG A 50 -42.81 -37.02 -17.05
C ARG A 50 -42.29 -37.95 -18.14
N ARG A 51 -42.63 -39.25 -18.03
CA ARG A 51 -42.16 -40.33 -18.92
C ARG A 51 -42.44 -40.08 -20.41
N ASN A 52 -43.53 -39.38 -20.73
CA ASN A 52 -43.98 -39.12 -22.09
C ASN A 52 -43.53 -37.75 -22.63
N GLN A 53 -42.74 -36.98 -21.87
CA GLN A 53 -42.25 -35.68 -22.32
C GLN A 53 -40.77 -35.71 -22.64
N THR A 54 -40.41 -34.97 -23.68
CA THR A 54 -39.05 -34.76 -24.12
C THR A 54 -38.70 -33.28 -23.98
N VAL A 55 -37.43 -32.92 -24.22
CA VAL A 55 -37.01 -31.50 -24.22
C VAL A 55 -37.73 -30.68 -25.29
N ALA A 56 -38.23 -31.32 -26.36
CA ALA A 56 -39.01 -30.64 -27.39
C ALA A 56 -40.36 -30.12 -26.88
N ASP A 57 -40.89 -30.70 -25.80
CA ASP A 57 -42.17 -30.31 -25.19
C ASP A 57 -42.02 -29.17 -24.16
N PHE A 58 -40.99 -28.34 -24.33
CA PHE A 58 -40.67 -27.23 -23.43
C PHE A 58 -41.80 -26.20 -23.37
N LYS A 59 -42.04 -25.67 -22.17
CA LYS A 59 -43.04 -24.63 -21.91
C LYS A 59 -42.43 -23.51 -21.08
N TYR A 60 -42.57 -22.26 -21.55
CA TYR A 60 -42.03 -21.07 -20.89
C TYR A 60 -42.61 -20.81 -19.49
N ARG A 61 -43.88 -21.14 -19.25
CA ARG A 61 -44.60 -20.86 -17.99
C ARG A 61 -44.77 -22.10 -17.10
N ASP A 62 -43.82 -23.04 -17.15
CA ASP A 62 -43.85 -24.23 -16.29
C ASP A 62 -42.68 -24.18 -15.28
N PRO A 63 -42.96 -24.08 -13.96
CA PRO A 63 -41.92 -23.99 -12.94
C PRO A 63 -41.07 -25.25 -12.82
N LEU A 64 -41.53 -26.39 -13.36
CA LEU A 64 -40.73 -27.62 -13.39
C LEU A 64 -39.54 -27.47 -14.35
N TRP A 65 -39.75 -26.88 -15.53
CA TRP A 65 -38.68 -26.71 -16.52
C TRP A 65 -37.59 -25.78 -15.96
N GLU A 66 -37.99 -24.67 -15.35
CA GLU A 66 -37.06 -23.74 -14.68
C GLU A 66 -36.20 -24.47 -13.63
N LYS A 67 -36.83 -25.21 -12.72
CA LYS A 67 -36.11 -25.98 -11.69
C LYS A 67 -35.15 -27.00 -12.29
N LEU A 68 -35.55 -27.71 -13.34
CA LEU A 68 -34.70 -28.70 -14.01
C LEU A 68 -33.49 -28.07 -14.68
N PHE A 69 -33.65 -26.92 -15.35
CA PHE A 69 -32.53 -26.22 -15.98
C PHE A 69 -31.57 -25.63 -14.93
N LEU A 70 -32.08 -25.05 -13.85
CA LEU A 70 -31.25 -24.56 -12.74
C LEU A 70 -30.48 -25.70 -12.06
N GLU A 71 -31.13 -26.84 -11.80
CA GLU A 71 -30.48 -28.05 -11.25
C GLU A 71 -29.40 -28.58 -12.21
N ALA A 72 -29.70 -28.62 -13.51
CA ALA A 72 -28.76 -29.06 -14.54
C ALA A 72 -27.53 -28.16 -14.62
N LEU A 73 -27.71 -26.83 -14.66
CA LEU A 73 -26.61 -25.87 -14.71
C LEU A 73 -25.73 -25.96 -13.46
N ARG A 74 -26.34 -26.04 -12.26
CA ARG A 74 -25.61 -26.19 -11.00
C ARG A 74 -24.77 -27.47 -10.96
N ASN A 75 -25.26 -28.56 -11.58
CA ASN A 75 -24.56 -29.84 -11.61
C ASN A 75 -23.63 -30.01 -12.83
N THR A 76 -23.55 -29.00 -13.70
CA THR A 76 -22.67 -29.03 -14.87
C THR A 76 -21.28 -28.56 -14.45
N SER A 77 -20.30 -29.44 -14.56
CA SER A 77 -18.88 -29.14 -14.39
C SER A 77 -18.07 -29.84 -15.47
N PHE A 78 -17.21 -29.10 -16.16
CA PHE A 78 -16.32 -29.64 -17.18
C PHE A 78 -15.09 -28.75 -17.37
N GLU A 79 -14.05 -29.32 -17.97
CA GLU A 79 -12.86 -28.58 -18.42
C GLU A 79 -13.11 -28.02 -19.82
N GLY A 80 -13.16 -26.69 -19.94
CA GLY A 80 -13.31 -25.95 -21.19
C GLY A 80 -11.99 -25.40 -21.71
N VAL A 81 -12.04 -24.66 -22.82
CA VAL A 81 -10.84 -24.02 -23.39
C VAL A 81 -10.36 -22.84 -22.55
N THR A 82 -11.25 -22.25 -21.75
CA THR A 82 -10.91 -21.21 -20.76
C THR A 82 -10.62 -21.77 -19.37
N GLY A 83 -10.44 -23.10 -19.26
CA GLY A 83 -10.23 -23.81 -17.99
C GLY A 83 -11.54 -24.37 -17.40
N PRO A 84 -11.59 -24.67 -16.09
CA PRO A 84 -12.74 -25.30 -15.46
C PRO A 84 -13.97 -24.39 -15.53
N VAL A 85 -15.06 -24.94 -16.03
CA VAL A 85 -16.37 -24.29 -16.11
C VAL A 85 -17.29 -24.93 -15.09
N ARG A 86 -17.78 -24.11 -14.17
CA ARG A 86 -18.67 -24.51 -13.07
C ARG A 86 -19.43 -23.28 -12.58
N PHE A 87 -20.69 -23.48 -12.21
CA PHE A 87 -21.59 -22.41 -11.77
C PHE A 87 -21.87 -22.53 -10.28
N TYR A 88 -21.69 -21.43 -9.55
CA TYR A 88 -21.97 -21.28 -8.13
C TYR A 88 -22.97 -20.13 -7.97
N ASP A 89 -24.11 -20.37 -7.32
CA ASP A 89 -25.13 -19.35 -7.07
C ASP A 89 -25.47 -18.49 -8.32
N ASN A 90 -25.60 -19.16 -9.47
CA ASN A 90 -25.88 -18.59 -10.79
C ASN A 90 -24.72 -17.79 -11.43
N GLU A 91 -23.53 -17.78 -10.85
CA GLU A 91 -22.34 -17.14 -11.41
C GLU A 91 -21.23 -18.14 -11.74
N ARG A 92 -20.43 -17.83 -12.76
CA ARG A 92 -19.21 -18.60 -13.06
C ARG A 92 -18.06 -18.02 -12.23
N LYS A 93 -17.52 -18.83 -11.32
CA LYS A 93 -16.24 -18.54 -10.67
C LYS A 93 -15.10 -18.98 -11.59
N ALA A 94 -14.19 -18.07 -11.92
CA ALA A 94 -13.09 -18.29 -12.85
C ALA A 94 -11.77 -17.72 -12.28
N TYR A 95 -10.68 -17.98 -13.00
CA TYR A 95 -9.39 -17.36 -12.70
C TYR A 95 -9.38 -15.89 -13.12
N ILE A 96 -8.89 -15.03 -12.25
CA ILE A 96 -8.66 -13.60 -12.53
C ILE A 96 -7.18 -13.42 -12.83
N LEU A 97 -6.88 -12.91 -14.01
CA LEU A 97 -5.52 -12.67 -14.47
C LEU A 97 -5.05 -11.29 -14.02
N LEU A 98 -3.96 -11.25 -13.25
CA LEU A 98 -3.31 -10.00 -12.87
C LEU A 98 -2.22 -9.66 -13.87
N LYS A 99 -2.30 -8.45 -14.41
CA LYS A 99 -1.34 -7.94 -15.38
C LYS A 99 -0.78 -6.60 -14.93
N GLN A 100 0.48 -6.37 -15.25
CA GLN A 100 1.17 -5.12 -15.01
C GLN A 100 1.82 -4.64 -16.30
N PHE A 101 1.79 -3.34 -16.54
CA PHE A 101 2.53 -2.75 -17.63
C PHE A 101 3.99 -2.55 -17.23
N GLN A 102 4.90 -3.31 -17.84
CA GLN A 102 6.33 -3.27 -17.57
C GLN A 102 7.08 -3.01 -18.89
N SER A 103 7.98 -2.02 -18.88
CA SER A 103 8.87 -1.70 -20.02
C SER A 103 8.15 -1.54 -21.38
N GLY A 104 6.95 -0.97 -21.38
CA GLY A 104 6.19 -0.74 -22.62
C GLY A 104 5.28 -1.90 -23.06
N SER A 105 5.17 -2.97 -22.26
CA SER A 105 4.35 -4.14 -22.59
C SER A 105 3.50 -4.60 -21.39
N GLU A 106 2.35 -5.21 -21.68
CA GLU A 106 1.48 -5.79 -20.66
C GLU A 106 1.93 -7.22 -20.33
N VAL A 107 2.27 -7.47 -19.07
CA VAL A 107 2.87 -8.72 -18.60
C VAL A 107 1.99 -9.36 -17.52
N LYS A 108 1.81 -10.68 -17.57
CA LYS A 108 1.15 -11.46 -16.48
C LYS A 108 2.04 -11.45 -15.24
N VAL A 109 1.53 -10.94 -14.12
CA VAL A 109 2.24 -10.91 -12.83
C VAL A 109 1.66 -11.85 -11.78
N GLY A 110 0.45 -12.36 -12.00
CA GLY A 110 -0.17 -13.30 -11.08
C GLY A 110 -1.52 -13.77 -11.57
N GLU A 111 -2.10 -14.67 -10.80
CA GLU A 111 -3.40 -15.26 -11.07
C GLU A 111 -4.13 -15.50 -9.75
N TYR A 112 -5.42 -15.18 -9.72
CA TYR A 112 -6.27 -15.40 -8.57
C TYR A 112 -7.34 -16.44 -8.92
N ASP A 113 -7.43 -17.50 -8.14
CA ASP A 113 -8.46 -18.52 -8.29
C ASP A 113 -9.71 -18.11 -7.49
N GLY A 114 -10.79 -17.75 -8.21
CA GLY A 114 -12.04 -17.35 -7.59
C GLY A 114 -12.79 -18.47 -6.86
N VAL A 115 -12.35 -19.73 -6.96
CA VAL A 115 -13.00 -20.87 -6.32
C VAL A 115 -12.29 -21.28 -5.03
N THR A 116 -10.97 -21.34 -5.03
CA THR A 116 -10.19 -21.62 -3.81
C THR A 116 -9.90 -20.37 -2.99
N ASP A 117 -10.19 -19.18 -3.53
CA ASP A 117 -9.89 -17.88 -2.90
C ASP A 117 -8.37 -17.74 -2.63
N THR A 118 -7.57 -18.16 -3.60
CA THR A 118 -6.10 -18.16 -3.50
C THR A 118 -5.47 -17.27 -4.57
N LEU A 119 -4.65 -16.32 -4.11
CA LEU A 119 -3.82 -15.47 -4.96
C LEU A 119 -2.43 -16.09 -5.15
N ASP A 120 -2.09 -16.44 -6.38
CA ASP A 120 -0.77 -16.96 -6.75
C ASP A 120 0.00 -15.93 -7.59
N LEU A 121 0.98 -15.29 -6.95
CA LEU A 121 1.89 -14.34 -7.59
C LEU A 121 3.17 -15.00 -8.14
N HIS A 122 3.37 -16.30 -7.90
CA HIS A 122 4.52 -17.05 -8.41
C HIS A 122 4.29 -17.56 -9.84
N ARG A 123 3.03 -17.70 -10.27
CA ARG A 123 2.63 -18.08 -11.64
C ARG A 123 2.78 -16.98 -12.69
N GLY A 124 3.46 -15.88 -12.37
CA GLY A 124 3.68 -14.74 -13.26
C GLY A 124 5.10 -14.20 -13.17
N GLN A 125 5.36 -13.13 -13.93
CA GLN A 125 6.59 -12.36 -13.79
C GLN A 125 6.56 -11.54 -12.48
N PRO A 126 7.72 -11.29 -11.85
CA PRO A 126 7.77 -10.49 -10.63
C PRO A 126 7.19 -9.09 -10.87
N MET A 127 6.45 -8.58 -9.89
CA MET A 127 5.94 -7.22 -9.93
C MET A 127 7.10 -6.22 -9.81
N VAL A 128 7.13 -5.23 -10.70
CA VAL A 128 8.15 -4.18 -10.70
C VAL A 128 7.53 -2.88 -10.23
N TRP A 129 8.05 -2.33 -9.14
CA TRP A 129 7.61 -1.04 -8.60
C TRP A 129 8.65 0.04 -8.90
N ARG A 130 8.22 1.29 -8.99
CA ARG A 130 9.16 2.42 -9.01
C ARG A 130 9.75 2.59 -7.60
N GLY A 131 10.95 2.06 -7.39
CA GLY A 131 11.62 2.03 -6.08
C GLY A 131 11.90 0.60 -5.60
N ARG A 132 12.16 0.42 -4.31
CA ARG A 132 12.45 -0.90 -3.71
C ARG A 132 11.21 -1.67 -3.23
N SER A 133 10.10 -0.97 -2.97
CA SER A 133 8.91 -1.55 -2.35
C SER A 133 7.63 -0.92 -2.90
N PRO A 134 6.48 -1.62 -2.79
CA PRO A 134 5.18 -1.04 -3.11
C PRO A 134 4.98 0.27 -2.33
N PRO A 135 4.39 1.30 -2.95
CA PRO A 135 4.13 2.56 -2.27
C PRO A 135 3.22 2.35 -1.07
N LYS A 136 3.46 3.08 0.01
CA LYS A 136 2.59 3.08 1.19
C LYS A 136 1.33 3.87 0.88
N ASP A 137 0.21 3.42 1.45
CA ASP A 137 -1.11 4.08 1.32
C ASP A 137 -1.12 5.49 1.93
N ARG A 138 -0.38 5.69 3.03
CA ARG A 138 -0.30 6.99 3.73
C ARG A 138 1.13 7.45 3.96
N THR A 139 1.29 8.75 4.07
CA THR A 139 2.53 9.38 4.55
C THR A 139 2.77 9.02 6.01
N VAL A 140 3.98 8.58 6.32
CA VAL A 140 4.41 8.35 7.71
C VAL A 140 4.89 9.69 8.27
N HIS A 141 4.16 10.23 9.24
CA HIS A 141 4.60 11.41 9.97
C HIS A 141 5.66 10.99 10.99
N VAL A 142 6.90 11.40 10.78
CA VAL A 142 7.97 11.26 11.76
C VAL A 142 8.06 12.61 12.48
N ILE A 143 7.79 12.61 13.78
CA ILE A 143 7.89 13.81 14.62
C ILE A 143 9.36 13.88 15.07
N GLU A 144 10.13 14.79 14.49
CA GLU A 144 11.50 15.08 14.93
C GLU A 144 11.45 16.26 15.91
N HIS A 145 11.91 16.02 17.14
CA HIS A 145 12.08 17.08 18.12
C HIS A 145 13.33 17.89 17.75
N SER A 146 13.17 19.18 17.45
CA SER A 146 14.28 20.07 17.14
C SER A 146 15.01 20.46 18.43
N THR A 147 16.18 19.87 18.68
CA THR A 147 17.06 20.24 19.81
C THR A 147 18.13 21.23 19.37
N VAL A 148 18.53 22.14 20.27
CA VAL A 148 19.65 23.05 20.05
C VAL A 148 20.97 22.26 20.01
N ASN A 149 21.88 22.64 19.12
CA ASN A 149 23.20 22.00 19.02
C ASN A 149 24.05 22.32 20.25
N ILE A 150 24.51 21.27 20.94
CA ILE A 150 25.33 21.33 22.16
C ILE A 150 26.60 22.18 21.95
N THR A 151 27.21 22.12 20.76
CA THR A 151 28.42 22.90 20.46
C THR A 151 28.18 24.41 20.55
N ILE A 152 27.02 24.87 20.09
CA ILE A 152 26.66 26.30 20.14
C ILE A 152 26.37 26.72 21.58
N TYR A 153 25.74 25.83 22.35
CA TYR A 153 25.47 26.08 23.76
C TYR A 153 26.77 26.26 24.57
N VAL A 154 27.75 25.37 24.39
CA VAL A 154 29.03 25.43 25.11
C VAL A 154 29.86 26.67 24.72
N THR A 155 29.86 27.07 23.45
CA THR A 155 30.60 28.28 23.03
C THR A 155 30.00 29.54 23.64
N ILE A 156 28.67 29.70 23.63
CA ILE A 156 28.01 30.85 24.25
C ILE A 156 28.23 30.87 25.78
N ALA A 157 28.12 29.71 26.43
CA ALA A 157 28.34 29.59 27.88
C ALA A 157 29.77 29.95 28.30
N SER A 158 30.79 29.52 27.53
CA SER A 158 32.19 29.85 27.81
C SER A 158 32.48 31.34 27.61
N VAL A 159 32.00 31.94 26.52
CA VAL A 159 32.13 33.39 26.25
C VAL A 159 31.48 34.22 27.37
N ALA A 160 30.28 33.85 27.81
CA ALA A 160 29.58 34.52 28.91
C ALA A 160 30.38 34.46 30.22
N SER A 161 30.96 33.29 30.53
CA SER A 161 31.77 33.09 31.74
C SER A 161 33.02 33.97 31.76
N VAL A 162 33.69 34.12 30.61
CA VAL A 162 34.86 35.01 30.47
C VAL A 162 34.47 36.49 30.66
N GLY A 163 33.32 36.91 30.11
CA GLY A 163 32.80 38.27 30.28
C GLY A 163 32.55 38.65 31.74
N ILE A 164 31.98 37.73 32.53
CA ILE A 164 31.74 37.92 33.96
C ILE A 164 33.07 38.08 34.73
N LEU A 165 34.07 37.25 34.44
CA LEU A 165 35.38 37.35 35.08
C LEU A 165 36.07 38.70 34.81
N LEU A 166 36.03 39.16 33.56
CA LEU A 166 36.59 40.46 33.20
C LEU A 166 35.86 41.61 33.90
N ALA A 167 34.52 41.56 33.98
CA ALA A 167 33.73 42.57 34.67
C ALA A 167 34.06 42.65 36.17
N VAL A 168 34.26 41.50 36.84
CA VAL A 168 34.68 41.44 38.25
C VAL A 168 36.08 42.06 38.46
N VAL A 169 37.04 41.77 37.58
CA VAL A 169 38.38 42.34 37.66
C VAL A 169 38.34 43.86 37.49
N PHE A 170 37.60 44.36 36.49
CA PHE A 170 37.45 45.80 36.31
C PHE A 170 36.75 46.47 37.48
N LEU A 171 35.73 45.83 38.07
CA LEU A 171 35.06 46.32 39.26
C LEU A 171 36.03 46.39 40.46
N ALA A 172 36.85 45.37 40.68
CA ALA A 172 37.82 45.33 41.77
C ALA A 172 38.89 46.43 41.64
N ILE A 173 39.41 46.64 40.42
CA ILE A 173 40.34 47.72 40.11
C ILE A 173 39.68 49.09 40.35
N ASN A 174 38.44 49.28 39.88
CA ASN A 174 37.68 50.51 40.07
C ASN A 174 37.50 50.86 41.56
N ILE A 175 37.15 49.86 42.40
CA ILE A 175 37.03 50.04 43.84
C ILE A 175 38.39 50.40 44.48
N ARG A 176 39.48 49.73 44.06
CA ARG A 176 40.81 49.93 44.66
C ARG A 176 41.42 51.30 44.39
N TYR A 177 41.19 51.85 43.19
CA TYR A 177 41.75 53.13 42.73
C TYR A 177 40.77 54.31 42.84
N ARG A 178 39.64 54.14 43.53
CA ARG A 178 38.56 55.14 43.68
C ARG A 178 39.02 56.51 44.23
N ASN A 179 40.14 56.57 44.95
CA ASN A 179 40.61 57.77 45.64
C ASN A 179 41.65 58.60 44.86
N GLN A 180 42.05 58.20 43.65
CA GLN A 180 42.94 58.98 42.78
C GLN A 180 42.13 59.73 41.72
N ARG A 181 42.04 61.06 41.89
CA ARG A 181 41.11 61.98 41.22
C ARG A 181 41.55 62.39 39.79
N TYR A 182 41.95 61.44 38.92
CA TYR A 182 42.53 61.77 37.60
C TYR A 182 42.09 60.97 36.37
N LEU A 183 41.02 60.19 36.41
CA LEU A 183 40.45 59.69 35.17
C LEU A 183 38.92 59.80 35.24
N GLY A 184 38.31 60.27 34.16
CA GLY A 184 36.86 60.28 33.99
C GLY A 184 36.39 58.87 33.66
N TYR A 185 36.10 58.07 34.68
CA TYR A 185 35.66 56.69 34.47
C TYR A 185 34.14 56.59 34.34
N ILE A 186 33.70 55.63 33.53
CA ILE A 186 32.35 55.09 33.51
C ILE A 186 31.92 54.80 34.96
N PRO A 187 30.73 55.26 35.39
CA PRO A 187 30.37 55.13 36.78
C PRO A 187 30.21 53.68 37.21
N VAL A 188 30.51 53.39 38.48
CA VAL A 188 30.43 52.04 39.09
C VAL A 188 29.07 51.38 38.84
N TYR A 189 28.00 52.16 38.77
CA TYR A 189 26.65 51.67 38.47
C TYR A 189 26.49 51.12 37.05
N CYS A 190 27.23 51.62 36.06
CA CYS A 190 27.20 51.09 34.70
C CYS A 190 27.94 49.73 34.59
N PHE A 191 29.02 49.54 35.38
CA PHE A 191 29.67 48.23 35.50
C PHE A 191 28.82 47.22 36.27
N ALA A 192 28.16 47.65 37.34
CA ALA A 192 27.21 46.80 38.08
C ALA A 192 26.03 46.38 37.19
N GLN A 193 25.48 47.30 36.40
CA GLN A 193 24.41 47.00 35.44
C GLN A 193 24.86 46.02 34.34
N CYS A 194 26.10 46.13 33.86
CA CYS A 194 26.66 45.17 32.89
C CYS A 194 26.86 43.76 33.51
N MET A 195 27.18 43.69 34.80
CA MET A 195 27.24 42.42 35.54
C MET A 195 25.88 41.78 35.72
N ASP A 196 24.85 42.56 36.07
CA ASP A 196 23.47 42.06 36.24
C ASP A 196 22.90 41.48 34.93
N GLU A 197 23.11 42.18 33.80
CA GLU A 197 22.70 41.69 32.48
C GLU A 197 23.46 40.41 32.08
N SER A 198 24.75 40.34 32.37
CA SER A 198 25.57 39.14 32.11
C SER A 198 25.16 37.95 32.98
N LEU A 199 24.77 38.19 34.24
CA LEU A 199 24.23 37.18 35.16
C LEU A 199 22.84 36.71 34.72
N TYR A 200 21.99 37.60 34.20
CA TYR A 200 20.69 37.24 33.66
C TYR A 200 20.80 36.34 32.42
N VAL A 201 21.71 36.66 31.50
CA VAL A 201 22.00 35.82 30.34
C VAL A 201 22.56 34.47 30.78
N TRP A 202 23.53 34.44 31.70
CA TRP A 202 24.12 33.20 32.18
C TRP A 202 23.09 32.30 32.89
N ARG A 203 22.22 32.88 33.72
CA ARG A 203 21.13 32.16 34.38
C ARG A 203 20.14 31.57 33.38
N ASN A 204 19.79 32.30 32.32
CA ASN A 204 18.89 31.78 31.27
C ASN A 204 19.56 30.68 30.44
N VAL A 205 20.84 30.81 30.13
CA VAL A 205 21.61 29.76 29.45
C VAL A 205 21.65 28.50 30.32
N VAL A 206 22.03 28.61 31.60
CA VAL A 206 22.09 27.46 32.51
C VAL A 206 20.71 26.86 32.80
N ALA A 207 19.67 27.67 32.98
CA ALA A 207 18.30 27.19 33.20
C ALA A 207 17.76 26.41 31.99
N ASN A 208 18.03 26.90 30.77
CA ASN A 208 17.63 26.22 29.54
C ASN A 208 18.54 25.02 29.22
N GLY A 209 19.78 25.00 29.74
CA GLY A 209 20.70 23.86 29.64
C GLY A 209 20.37 22.71 30.60
N GLY A 210 19.80 23.01 31.78
CA GLY A 210 19.33 21.98 32.71
C GLY A 210 18.17 21.14 32.15
N GLU A 211 17.43 21.67 31.19
CA GLU A 211 16.39 20.95 30.45
C GLU A 211 16.97 20.01 29.36
N LEU A 212 18.21 20.25 28.91
CA LEU A 212 18.95 19.38 27.99
C LEU A 212 19.59 18.18 28.72
N ASP A 213 20.10 18.35 29.94
CA ASP A 213 20.68 17.24 30.72
C ASP A 213 19.61 16.22 31.18
N LEU A 214 18.38 16.67 31.43
CA LEU A 214 17.23 15.80 31.73
C LEU A 214 16.76 14.95 30.53
N LEU A 215 17.15 15.32 29.31
CA LEU A 215 16.86 14.58 28.07
C LEU A 215 18.00 13.67 27.63
N ILE A 216 19.21 13.84 28.19
CA ILE A 216 20.39 13.02 27.90
C ILE A 216 20.61 11.95 29.00
N GLY A 217 19.98 12.11 30.16
CA GLY A 217 20.09 11.18 31.30
C GLY A 217 19.29 9.86 31.22
N ASP A 218 18.39 9.70 30.24
CA ASP A 218 17.63 8.47 29.99
C ASP A 218 17.96 7.88 28.60
N GLY A 219 19.23 7.53 28.39
CA GLY A 219 19.74 6.83 27.22
C GLY A 219 20.75 5.75 27.57
#